data_AF-A0A848GQF3-F1
#
_entry.id   AF-A0A848GQF3-F1
#
_cell.length_a   1.000
_cell.length_b   1.000
_cell.length_c   1.000
_cell.angle_alpha   90.00
_cell.angle_beta   90.00
_cell.angle_gamma   90.00
#
_symmetry.space_group_name_H-M   'P 1'
#
loop_
_entity.id
_entity.type
_entity.pdbx_description
1 polymer ?
#
loop_
_entity_poly.entity_id
_entity_poly.type
_entity_poly.pdbx_seq_one_letter_code
_entity_poly.pdbx_strand_id
1 'polypeptide(L)'
;MRPCLLLVLTAIGLITYSSCHQSPPTPVKTDSTEIKLVAGFQQGEALFRRYCASCHRSPKRGGHHNEMLVGLFERMPAPSTQYFIRYIQDSRALEQAGDQYAVAVARDYNHTANHHFRDSMTVAEMRSLIVYIRVMGSR
;
A
#
# COMPACT_ATOMS: atom_id res chain seq x y z
N MET A 1 -68.13 -18.43 29.27
CA MET A 1 -68.47 -17.21 28.52
C MET A 1 -67.53 -16.09 28.95
N ARG A 2 -67.03 -15.34 27.95
CA ARG A 2 -66.18 -14.14 27.98
C ARG A 2 -64.66 -14.29 28.28
N PRO A 3 -63.83 -13.50 27.54
CA PRO A 3 -62.43 -13.79 27.27
C PRO A 3 -61.48 -12.87 28.04
N CYS A 4 -60.25 -13.30 28.29
CA CYS A 4 -59.20 -12.39 28.77
C CYS A 4 -57.94 -12.54 27.92
N LEU A 5 -57.69 -11.44 27.22
CA LEU A 5 -56.53 -11.07 26.41
C LEU A 5 -55.22 -11.59 27.01
N LEU A 6 -54.51 -12.45 26.26
CA LEU A 6 -53.15 -12.91 26.55
C LEU A 6 -52.20 -11.72 26.50
N LEU A 7 -51.89 -11.18 27.68
CA LEU A 7 -50.78 -10.27 27.89
C LEU A 7 -49.50 -11.08 27.77
N VAL A 8 -48.76 -10.80 26.70
CA VAL A 8 -47.56 -11.50 26.26
C VAL A 8 -46.54 -11.55 27.40
N LEU A 9 -46.16 -12.77 27.76
CA LEU A 9 -45.00 -13.09 28.59
C LEU A 9 -43.74 -12.49 27.95
N THR A 10 -43.18 -11.44 28.55
CA THR A 10 -41.78 -11.09 28.31
C THR A 10 -41.00 -11.31 29.59
N ALA A 11 -40.38 -12.49 29.66
CA ALA A 11 -39.39 -12.81 30.66
C ALA A 11 -38.29 -11.75 30.64
N ILE A 12 -38.02 -11.16 31.81
CA ILE A 12 -36.88 -10.28 32.04
C ILE A 12 -35.63 -11.17 32.00
N GLY A 13 -35.07 -11.34 30.81
CA GLY A 13 -33.73 -11.88 30.62
C GLY A 13 -32.72 -10.77 30.90
N LEU A 14 -31.97 -10.89 32.00
CA LEU A 14 -30.71 -10.18 32.18
C LEU A 14 -29.72 -10.66 31.11
N ILE A 15 -29.81 -10.08 29.92
CA ILE A 15 -28.75 -10.15 28.92
C ILE A 15 -27.75 -9.09 29.33
N THR A 16 -26.69 -9.50 30.02
CA THR A 16 -25.48 -8.71 30.13
C THR A 16 -24.97 -8.53 28.69
N TYR A 17 -25.24 -7.35 28.12
CA TYR A 17 -24.57 -6.94 26.89
C TYR A 17 -23.08 -6.84 27.23
N SER A 18 -22.36 -7.94 27.02
CA SER A 18 -20.93 -7.92 26.89
C SER A 18 -20.66 -7.18 25.59
N SER A 19 -20.61 -5.85 25.67
CA SER A 19 -20.06 -5.00 24.62
C SER A 19 -18.65 -5.52 24.35
N CYS A 20 -18.51 -6.36 23.33
CA CYS A 20 -17.25 -6.52 22.64
C CYS A 20 -16.99 -5.16 21.97
N HIS A 21 -16.44 -4.23 22.74
CA HIS A 21 -15.73 -3.06 22.25
C HIS A 21 -14.66 -3.61 21.31
N GLN A 22 -14.93 -3.60 20.01
CA GLN A 22 -13.86 -3.62 19.03
C GLN A 22 -13.14 -2.29 19.22
N SER A 23 -12.07 -2.32 20.00
CA SER A 23 -11.10 -1.25 20.01
C SER A 23 -10.78 -0.92 18.55
N PRO A 24 -10.74 0.36 18.15
CA PRO A 24 -10.27 0.72 16.81
C PRO A 24 -8.93 0.02 16.58
N PRO A 25 -8.65 -0.51 15.38
CA PRO A 25 -7.39 -1.17 15.11
C PRO A 25 -6.29 -0.17 15.45
N THR A 26 -5.56 -0.46 16.54
CA THR A 26 -4.34 0.26 16.85
C THR A 26 -3.44 0.12 15.63
N PRO A 27 -2.77 1.19 15.18
CA PRO A 27 -1.75 1.05 14.15
C PRO A 27 -0.71 0.07 14.68
N VAL A 28 -0.76 -1.16 14.16
CA VAL A 28 0.10 -2.25 14.62
C VAL A 28 1.51 -1.81 14.32
N LYS A 29 2.28 -1.48 15.37
CA LYS A 29 3.74 -1.40 15.31
C LYS A 29 4.25 -2.80 15.04
N THR A 30 4.16 -3.19 13.78
CA THR A 30 4.54 -4.51 13.30
C THR A 30 6.04 -4.63 13.53
N ASP A 31 6.44 -5.62 14.34
CA ASP A 31 7.85 -5.88 14.60
C ASP A 31 8.56 -6.02 13.26
N SER A 32 9.70 -5.33 13.12
CA SER A 32 10.50 -5.37 11.91
C SER A 32 11.01 -6.78 11.60
N THR A 33 10.97 -7.70 12.56
CA THR A 33 11.18 -9.14 12.36
C THR A 33 10.05 -9.75 11.55
N GLU A 34 8.79 -9.61 11.96
CA GLU A 34 7.62 -10.15 11.24
C GLU A 34 7.51 -9.58 9.82
N ILE A 35 7.84 -8.30 9.65
CA ILE A 35 7.89 -7.65 8.34
C ILE A 35 8.97 -8.23 7.42
N LYS A 36 10.13 -8.62 7.97
CA LYS A 36 11.17 -9.30 7.18
C LYS A 36 10.77 -10.73 6.79
N LEU A 37 9.82 -11.36 7.48
CA LEU A 37 9.29 -12.68 7.13
C LEU A 37 8.33 -12.66 5.94
N VAL A 38 7.85 -11.48 5.52
CA VAL A 38 7.05 -11.38 4.29
C VAL A 38 7.91 -11.75 3.10
N ALA A 39 7.52 -12.80 2.37
CA ALA A 39 8.22 -13.28 1.18
C ALA A 39 8.49 -12.13 0.19
N GLY A 40 9.75 -11.98 -0.22
CA GLY A 40 10.18 -10.93 -1.15
C GLY A 40 10.59 -9.61 -0.51
N PHE A 41 10.35 -9.36 0.80
CA PHE A 41 10.71 -8.09 1.44
C PHE A 41 12.22 -7.81 1.40
N GLN A 42 13.06 -8.78 1.78
CA GLN A 42 14.52 -8.63 1.81
C GLN A 42 15.09 -8.43 0.40
N GLN A 43 14.56 -9.15 -0.59
CA GLN A 43 14.94 -8.97 -2.00
C GLN A 43 14.54 -7.58 -2.49
N GLY A 44 13.31 -7.14 -2.20
CA GLY A 44 12.82 -5.81 -2.53
C GLY A 44 13.65 -4.69 -1.92
N GLU A 45 14.10 -4.85 -0.67
CA GLU A 45 15.03 -3.92 -0.04
C GLU A 45 16.38 -3.85 -0.78
N ALA A 46 16.95 -5.00 -1.14
CA ALA A 46 18.21 -5.05 -1.87
C ALA A 46 18.08 -4.38 -3.26
N LEU A 47 16.98 -4.64 -3.96
CA LEU A 47 16.65 -4.01 -5.24
C LEU A 47 16.47 -2.50 -5.09
N PHE A 48 15.71 -2.04 -4.09
CA PHE A 48 15.53 -0.61 -3.83
C PHE A 48 16.88 0.07 -3.59
N ARG A 49 17.72 -0.52 -2.74
CA ARG A 49 19.07 0.01 -2.45
C ARG A 49 19.96 0.08 -3.69
N ARG A 50 19.84 -0.89 -4.59
CA ARG A 50 20.67 -0.99 -5.79
C ARG A 50 20.22 -0.02 -6.90
N TYR A 51 18.91 0.08 -7.13
CA TYR A 51 18.37 0.74 -8.32
C TYR A 51 17.63 2.04 -8.04
N CYS A 52 17.04 2.20 -6.85
CA CYS A 52 16.17 3.33 -6.53
C CYS A 52 16.85 4.35 -5.61
N ALA A 53 17.78 3.90 -4.76
CA ALA A 53 18.35 4.72 -3.69
C ALA A 53 19.26 5.86 -4.15
N SER A 54 19.64 5.91 -5.43
CA SER A 54 20.36 7.03 -6.03
C SER A 54 19.51 8.29 -6.15
N CYS A 55 18.19 8.13 -6.33
CA CYS A 55 17.25 9.23 -6.53
C CYS A 55 16.19 9.29 -5.41
N HIS A 56 15.77 8.13 -4.90
CA HIS A 56 14.76 8.02 -3.84
C HIS A 56 15.40 7.70 -2.50
N ARG A 57 15.01 8.40 -1.44
CA ARG A 57 15.47 8.04 -0.09
C ARG A 57 14.80 6.75 0.35
N SER A 58 15.55 5.90 1.05
CA SER A 58 15.00 4.64 1.56
C SER A 58 13.87 4.90 2.57
N PRO A 59 12.70 4.27 2.39
CA PRO A 59 11.59 4.31 3.34
C PRO A 59 11.97 3.94 4.78
N LYS A 60 13.03 3.14 4.98
CA LYS A 60 13.50 2.71 6.30
C LYS A 60 14.06 3.82 7.19
N ARG A 61 14.41 4.97 6.63
CA ARG A 61 15.09 6.04 7.38
C ARG A 61 14.16 7.02 8.09
N GLY A 62 12.83 6.81 8.08
CA GLY A 62 11.88 7.55 8.91
C GLY A 62 12.10 9.07 8.86
N GLY A 63 11.69 9.70 7.76
CA GLY A 63 11.78 11.15 7.60
C GLY A 63 10.94 11.60 6.41
N HIS A 64 10.64 12.90 6.36
CA HIS A 64 9.79 13.62 5.39
C HIS A 64 10.07 13.35 3.89
N HIS A 65 11.07 12.55 3.54
CA HIS A 65 11.40 12.17 2.17
C HIS A 65 10.71 10.88 1.68
N ASN A 66 9.73 10.38 2.43
CA ASN A 66 8.89 9.22 2.07
C ASN A 66 7.51 9.65 1.51
N GLU A 67 7.20 10.94 1.41
CA GLU A 67 5.86 11.44 1.05
C GLU A 67 5.36 10.91 -0.31
N MET A 68 6.27 10.62 -1.25
CA MET A 68 5.90 10.05 -2.55
C MET A 68 5.67 8.54 -2.54
N LEU A 69 6.17 7.82 -1.52
CA LEU A 69 5.99 6.38 -1.40
C LEU A 69 4.89 6.02 -0.40
N VAL A 70 4.62 6.89 0.58
CA VAL A 70 3.45 6.79 1.45
C VAL A 70 2.19 6.90 0.60
N GLY A 71 1.27 5.95 0.75
CA GLY A 71 0.03 5.93 -0.03
C GLY A 71 0.23 5.80 -1.55
N LEU A 72 1.40 5.38 -2.04
CA LEU A 72 1.69 5.34 -3.48
C LEU A 72 0.71 4.45 -4.24
N PHE A 73 0.44 3.25 -3.71
CA PHE A 73 -0.37 2.26 -4.41
C PHE A 73 -1.87 2.56 -4.37
N GLU A 74 -2.28 3.46 -3.48
CA GLU A 74 -3.63 4.01 -3.36
C GLU A 74 -3.87 5.16 -4.35
N ARG A 75 -2.80 5.90 -4.71
CA ARG A 75 -2.84 7.03 -5.65
C ARG A 75 -2.66 6.63 -7.11
N MET A 76 -1.97 5.51 -7.37
CA MET A 76 -1.73 5.03 -8.73
C MET A 76 -3.00 4.49 -9.40
N PRO A 77 -3.12 4.59 -10.73
CA PRO A 77 -4.21 3.98 -11.48
C PRO A 77 -4.38 2.48 -11.19
N ALA A 78 -5.62 2.04 -11.04
CA ALA A 78 -5.93 0.65 -10.80
C ALA A 78 -5.81 -0.19 -12.09
N PRO A 79 -5.35 -1.46 -12.00
CA PRO A 79 -4.82 -2.10 -10.80
C PRO A 79 -3.36 -1.68 -10.53
N SER A 80 -3.10 -1.15 -9.33
CA SER A 80 -1.88 -0.38 -9.04
C SER A 80 -0.59 -1.20 -9.05
N THR A 81 -0.67 -2.51 -8.80
CA THR A 81 0.50 -3.41 -8.95
C THR A 81 0.95 -3.49 -10.40
N GLN A 82 0.04 -3.75 -11.33
CA GLN A 82 0.38 -3.81 -12.76
C GLN A 82 0.79 -2.42 -13.26
N TYR A 83 0.11 -1.37 -12.81
CA TYR A 83 0.46 0.00 -13.20
C TYR A 83 1.88 0.37 -12.75
N PHE A 84 2.23 0.11 -11.48
CA PHE A 84 3.58 0.35 -10.96
C PHE A 84 4.65 -0.35 -11.80
N ILE A 85 4.43 -1.63 -12.14
CA ILE A 85 5.36 -2.40 -12.98
C ILE A 85 5.56 -1.73 -14.34
N ARG A 86 4.48 -1.37 -15.05
CA ARG A 86 4.60 -0.67 -16.33
C ARG A 86 5.32 0.68 -16.18
N TYR A 87 4.98 1.41 -15.13
CA TYR A 87 5.53 2.73 -14.86
C TYR A 87 7.05 2.70 -14.65
N ILE A 88 7.55 1.76 -13.82
CA ILE A 88 9.00 1.67 -13.61
C ILE A 88 9.73 0.98 -14.76
N GLN A 89 9.04 0.18 -15.57
CA GLN A 89 9.61 -0.41 -16.79
C GLN A 89 10.01 0.69 -17.78
N ASP A 90 9.10 1.63 -18.06
CA ASP A 90 9.35 2.78 -18.93
C ASP A 90 8.30 3.88 -18.70
N SER A 91 8.60 4.85 -17.83
CA SER A 91 7.67 5.95 -17.52
C SER A 91 7.54 6.92 -18.70
N ARG A 92 8.58 7.05 -19.52
CA ARG A 92 8.60 7.96 -20.67
C ARG A 92 7.73 7.44 -21.80
N ALA A 93 7.70 6.12 -22.03
CA ALA A 93 6.77 5.52 -22.98
C ALA A 93 5.31 5.75 -22.59
N LEU A 94 4.97 5.69 -21.29
CA LEU A 94 3.62 6.02 -20.81
C LEU A 94 3.28 7.49 -21.04
N GLU A 95 4.21 8.40 -20.72
CA GLU A 95 4.05 9.84 -20.98
C GLU A 95 3.80 10.12 -22.47
N GLN A 96 4.61 9.55 -23.35
CA GLN A 96 4.50 9.70 -24.81
C GLN A 96 3.18 9.11 -25.36
N ALA A 97 2.66 8.07 -24.73
CA ALA A 97 1.38 7.48 -25.06
C ALA A 97 0.17 8.29 -24.55
N GLY A 98 0.40 9.40 -23.83
CA GLY A 98 -0.65 10.26 -23.29
C GLY A 98 -1.32 9.71 -22.02
N ASP A 99 -0.66 8.80 -21.30
CA ASP A 99 -1.15 8.32 -20.01
C ASP A 99 -1.24 9.50 -19.03
N GLN A 100 -2.47 9.80 -18.58
CA GLN A 100 -2.78 11.02 -17.84
C GLN A 100 -2.00 11.11 -16.52
N TYR A 101 -1.79 9.98 -15.84
CA TYR A 101 -1.03 9.95 -14.60
C TYR A 101 0.46 10.18 -14.87
N ALA A 102 1.03 9.50 -15.88
CA ALA A 102 2.44 9.70 -16.24
C ALA A 102 2.73 11.13 -16.72
N VAL A 103 1.83 11.72 -17.53
CA VAL A 103 1.94 13.12 -17.98
C VAL A 103 1.88 14.09 -16.80
N ALA A 104 0.96 13.88 -15.85
CA ALA A 104 0.86 14.72 -14.67
C ALA A 104 2.13 14.64 -13.82
N VAL A 105 2.63 13.44 -13.54
CA VAL A 105 3.88 13.26 -12.79
C VAL A 105 5.07 13.88 -13.53
N ALA A 106 5.19 13.67 -14.84
CA ALA A 106 6.26 14.27 -15.63
C ALA A 106 6.24 15.80 -15.53
N ARG A 107 5.07 16.43 -15.68
CA ARG A 107 4.89 17.88 -15.50
C ARG A 107 5.28 18.35 -14.11
N ASP A 108 4.79 17.68 -13.06
CA ASP A 108 5.00 18.10 -11.67
C ASP A 108 6.48 17.98 -11.25
N TYR A 109 7.25 17.12 -11.94
CA TYR A 109 8.70 16.96 -11.75
C TYR A 109 9.55 17.54 -12.89
N ASN A 110 8.99 18.41 -13.73
CA ASN A 110 9.67 19.05 -14.85
C ASN A 110 10.45 18.07 -15.75
N HIS A 111 9.84 16.91 -16.05
CA HIS A 111 10.36 15.81 -16.86
C HIS A 111 11.68 15.18 -16.35
N THR A 112 12.04 15.38 -15.09
CA THR A 112 13.25 14.79 -14.48
C THR A 112 13.01 13.40 -13.86
N ALA A 113 11.76 13.04 -13.58
CA ALA A 113 11.39 11.78 -12.92
C ALA A 113 11.21 10.60 -13.90
N ASN A 114 12.30 10.18 -14.55
CA ASN A 114 12.27 9.12 -15.56
C ASN A 114 12.70 7.76 -14.99
N HIS A 115 11.90 6.72 -15.27
CA HIS A 115 12.19 5.33 -14.92
C HIS A 115 12.35 4.51 -16.20
N HIS A 116 13.41 3.70 -16.27
CA HIS A 116 13.64 2.77 -17.38
C HIS A 116 14.34 1.51 -16.84
N PHE A 117 13.57 0.63 -16.21
CA PHE A 117 14.08 -0.58 -15.57
C PHE A 117 13.72 -1.88 -16.29
N ARG A 118 13.04 -1.81 -17.44
CA ARG A 118 12.65 -3.00 -18.23
C ARG A 118 13.80 -3.97 -18.47
N ASP A 119 15.00 -3.45 -18.72
CA ASP A 119 16.17 -4.26 -19.08
C ASP A 119 17.09 -4.56 -17.89
N SER A 120 16.78 -4.02 -16.70
CA SER A 120 17.59 -4.14 -15.49
C SER A 120 16.95 -4.99 -14.39
N MET A 121 15.66 -5.29 -14.51
CA MET A 121 14.88 -5.98 -13.48
C MET A 121 13.76 -6.81 -14.10
N THR A 122 13.59 -8.03 -13.63
CA THR A 122 12.47 -8.90 -14.02
C THR A 122 11.17 -8.48 -13.36
N VAL A 123 10.03 -8.90 -13.91
CA VAL A 123 8.71 -8.66 -13.29
C VAL A 123 8.62 -9.27 -11.88
N ALA A 124 9.28 -10.42 -11.64
CA ALA A 124 9.30 -11.05 -10.32
C ALA A 124 10.06 -10.19 -9.29
N GLU A 125 11.21 -9.64 -9.68
CA GLU A 125 11.98 -8.70 -8.86
C GLU A 125 11.19 -7.41 -8.60
N MET A 126 10.49 -6.87 -9.60
CA MET A 126 9.61 -5.70 -9.43
C MET A 126 8.47 -5.99 -8.44
N ARG A 127 7.95 -7.23 -8.38
CA ARG A 127 6.97 -7.63 -7.36
C ARG A 127 7.58 -7.66 -5.96
N SER A 128 8.81 -8.14 -5.81
CA SER A 128 9.54 -8.05 -4.53
C SER A 128 9.76 -6.59 -4.11
N LEU A 129 10.05 -5.69 -5.05
CA LEU A 129 10.14 -4.25 -4.79
C LEU A 129 8.80 -3.66 -4.31
N ILE A 130 7.67 -4.06 -4.90
CA ILE A 130 6.33 -3.66 -4.46
C ILE A 130 6.06 -4.11 -3.03
N VAL A 131 6.41 -5.34 -2.66
CA VAL A 131 6.28 -5.83 -1.27
C VAL A 131 7.05 -4.91 -0.32
N TYR A 132 8.30 -4.60 -0.63
CA TYR A 132 9.13 -3.71 0.17
C TYR A 132 8.51 -2.31 0.31
N ILE A 133 8.09 -1.68 -0.79
CA ILE A 133 7.52 -0.33 -0.76
C ILE A 133 6.19 -0.30 -0.01
N ARG A 134 5.30 -1.29 -0.17
CA ARG A 134 4.03 -1.35 0.57
C ARG A 134 4.26 -1.44 2.07
N VAL A 135 5.13 -2.36 2.48
CA VAL A 135 5.43 -2.58 3.89
C VAL A 135 6.07 -1.35 4.53
N MET A 136 6.91 -0.62 3.80
CA MET A 136 7.59 0.55 4.33
C MET A 136 6.86 1.88 4.11
N GLY A 137 5.99 1.98 3.12
CA GLY A 137 5.15 3.14 2.82
C GLY A 137 3.86 3.18 3.64
N SER A 138 3.54 2.10 4.38
CA SER A 138 2.41 2.04 5.32
C SER A 138 2.79 2.40 6.76
N ARG A 139 4.03 2.83 7.01
CA ARG A 139 4.58 3.13 8.35
C ARG A 139 4.65 4.62 8.62
#